data_AF-A0A2H0K6T3-F1
#
_entry.id   AF-A0A2H0K6T3-F1
#
_cell.length_a   1.000
_cell.length_b   1.000
_cell.length_c   1.000
_cell.angle_alpha   90.00
_cell.angle_beta   90.00
_cell.angle_gamma   90.00
#
_symmetry.space_group_name_H-M   'P 1'
#
loop_
_entity.id
_entity.type
_entity.pdbx_description
1 polymer ?
#
loop_
_entity_poly.entity_id
_entity_poly.type
_entity_poly.pdbx_seq_one_letter_code
_entity_poly.pdbx_strand_id
1 'polypeptide(L)' 'MISEKYHKTYHNIVALIFTAVAVLHGARIVYGWQAFVGGAAIPFWVSWVALIISIYLAYRGFSFTKK' A
#
# COMPACT_ATOMS: atom_id res chain seq x y z
N MET A 1 20.33 -17.80 -11.93
CA MET A 1 18.95 -18.26 -12.19
C MET A 1 18.08 -18.32 -10.94
N ILE A 2 18.59 -18.77 -9.78
CA ILE A 2 17.82 -18.85 -8.53
C ILE A 2 17.53 -17.46 -7.89
N SER A 3 18.49 -16.52 -7.91
CA SER A 3 18.33 -15.17 -7.33
C SER A 3 17.20 -14.36 -7.99
N GLU A 4 17.14 -14.38 -9.32
CA GLU A 4 16.11 -13.69 -10.13
C GLU A 4 14.69 -14.03 -9.71
N LYS A 5 14.41 -15.32 -9.43
CA LYS A 5 13.08 -15.79 -9.01
C LYS A 5 12.68 -15.20 -7.66
N TYR A 6 13.61 -15.09 -6.71
CA TYR A 6 13.35 -14.49 -5.41
C TYR A 6 13.11 -12.98 -5.50
N HIS A 7 13.85 -12.28 -6.36
CA HIS A 7 13.60 -10.86 -6.62
C HIS A 7 12.21 -10.63 -7.20
N LYS A 8 11.77 -11.42 -8.19
CA LYS A 8 10.43 -11.28 -8.78
C LYS A 8 9.32 -11.59 -7.78
N THR A 9 9.47 -12.66 -6.99
CA THR A 9 8.51 -13.00 -5.92
C THR A 9 8.45 -11.90 -4.85
N TYR A 10 9.59 -11.35 -4.44
CA TYR A 10 9.66 -10.25 -3.48
C TYR A 10 8.89 -9.03 -3.98
N HIS A 11 9.16 -8.56 -5.21
CA HIS A 11 8.49 -7.39 -5.77
C HIS A 11 6.98 -7.60 -5.91
N ASN A 12 6.53 -8.80 -6.27
CA ASN A 12 5.11 -9.15 -6.32
C ASN A 12 4.44 -9.12 -4.95
N ILE A 13 5.07 -9.68 -3.91
CA ILE A 13 4.54 -9.64 -2.55
C ILE A 13 4.45 -8.20 -2.05
N VAL A 14 5.49 -7.41 -2.26
CA VAL A 14 5.51 -5.98 -1.91
C VAL A 14 4.38 -5.24 -2.61
N ALA A 15 4.21 -5.44 -3.93
CA ALA A 15 3.15 -4.80 -4.69
C ALA A 15 1.75 -5.17 -4.20
N LEU A 16 1.53 -6.45 -3.87
CA LEU A 16 0.26 -6.95 -3.34
C LEU A 16 -0.06 -6.33 -1.98
N ILE A 17 0.91 -6.28 -1.07
CA ILE A 17 0.73 -5.68 0.27
C ILE A 17 0.36 -4.20 0.13
N PHE A 18 1.12 -3.42 -0.65
CA PHE A 18 0.83 -1.99 -0.81
C PHE A 18 -0.49 -1.72 -1.56
N THR A 19 -0.91 -2.64 -2.42
CA THR A 19 -2.26 -2.57 -3.02
C THR A 19 -3.34 -2.73 -1.95
N ALA A 20 -3.21 -3.73 -1.06
CA ALA A 20 -4.16 -3.92 0.04
C ALA A 20 -4.21 -2.71 0.99
N VAL A 21 -3.04 -2.12 1.30
CA VAL A 21 -2.95 -0.89 2.11
C VAL A 21 -3.62 0.29 1.42
N ALA A 22 -3.41 0.47 0.10
CA ALA A 22 -4.07 1.51 -0.68
C ALA A 22 -5.61 1.33 -0.66
N VAL A 23 -6.10 0.11 -0.84
CA VAL A 23 -7.54 -0.19 -0.76
C VAL A 23 -8.09 0.15 0.63
N LEU A 24 -7.38 -0.20 1.70
CA LEU A 24 -7.81 0.09 3.07
C LEU A 24 -7.91 1.60 3.34
N HIS A 25 -6.91 2.40 2.92
CA HIS A 25 -6.97 3.85 3.07
C HIS A 25 -8.03 4.50 2.18
N GLY A 26 -8.22 4.00 0.96
CA GLY A 26 -9.30 4.44 0.07
C GLY A 26 -10.68 4.16 0.67
N ALA A 27 -10.91 2.94 1.15
CA ALA A 27 -12.14 2.56 1.85
C ALA A 27 -12.37 3.43 3.09
N ARG A 28 -11.31 3.70 3.87
CA ARG A 28 -11.41 4.58 5.03
C ARG A 28 -11.94 5.96 4.65
N ILE A 29 -11.41 6.55 3.57
CA ILE A 29 -11.81 7.87 3.10
C ILE A 29 -13.25 7.85 2.59
N VAL A 30 -13.61 6.87 1.75
CA VAL A 30 -14.95 6.79 1.12
C VAL A 30 -16.05 6.52 2.14
N TYR A 31 -15.82 5.62 3.09
CA TYR A 31 -16.82 5.26 4.10
C TYR A 31 -16.75 6.12 5.37
N GLY A 32 -15.82 7.09 5.45
CA GLY A 32 -15.65 7.93 6.63
C GLY A 32 -15.24 7.16 7.90
N TRP A 33 -14.55 6.02 7.75
CA TRP A 33 -14.21 5.15 8.87
C TRP A 33 -13.20 5.84 9.81
N GLN A 34 -13.59 6.03 11.07
CA GLN A 34 -12.73 6.62 12.09
C GLN A 34 -11.69 5.62 12.57
N ALA A 35 -10.42 6.05 12.57
CA ALA A 35 -9.31 5.27 13.11
C ALA A 35 -8.82 5.95 14.39
N PHE A 36 -8.71 5.18 15.46
CA PHE A 36 -8.19 5.66 16.74
C PHE A 36 -6.86 4.98 17.05
N VAL A 37 -5.86 5.76 17.48
CA VAL A 37 -4.56 5.26 17.92
C VAL A 37 -4.24 5.93 19.24
N GLY A 38 -4.02 5.13 20.30
CA GLY A 38 -3.76 5.67 21.64
C GLY A 38 -4.88 6.56 22.18
N GLY A 39 -6.13 6.32 21.77
CA GLY A 39 -7.30 7.13 22.17
C GLY A 39 -7.51 8.42 21.35
N ALA A 40 -6.58 8.78 20.45
CA ALA A 40 -6.74 9.93 19.57
C ALA A 40 -7.31 9.53 18.21
N ALA A 41 -8.25 10.31 17.69
CA ALA A 41 -8.77 10.14 16.34
C ALA A 41 -7.71 10.60 15.32
N ILE A 42 -7.37 9.72 14.38
CA ILE A 42 -6.41 10.04 13.32
C ILE A 42 -7.12 10.84 12.22
N PRO A 43 -6.63 12.04 11.86
CA PRO A 43 -7.23 12.83 10.80
C PRO A 43 -7.24 12.11 9.43
N PHE A 44 -8.18 12.47 8.55
CA PHE A 44 -8.26 11.88 7.20
C PHE A 44 -7.09 12.25 6.29
N TRP A 45 -6.42 13.40 6.51
CA TRP A 45 -5.25 13.80 5.71
C TRP A 45 -4.12 12.76 5.77
N VAL A 46 -3.97 12.07 6.90
CA VAL A 46 -2.98 10.99 7.06
C VAL A 46 -3.27 9.83 6.10
N SER A 47 -4.55 9.52 5.89
CA SER A 47 -4.94 8.46 4.93
C SER A 47 -4.79 8.89 3.49
N TRP A 48 -4.94 10.18 3.16
CA TRP A 48 -4.60 10.67 1.82
C TRP A 48 -3.11 10.51 1.52
N VAL A 49 -2.24 10.86 2.47
CA VAL A 49 -0.79 10.68 2.33
C VAL A 49 -0.44 9.20 2.19
N ALA A 50 -0.96 8.35 3.08
CA ALA A 50 -0.71 6.91 3.03
C ALA A 50 -1.24 6.26 1.75
N LEU A 51 -2.38 6.70 1.23
CA LEU A 51 -2.94 6.25 -0.04
C LEU A 51 -2.00 6.55 -1.20
N ILE A 52 -1.52 7.80 -1.31
CA ILE A 52 -0.60 8.21 -2.39
C ILE A 52 0.70 7.38 -2.35
N ILE A 53 1.29 7.24 -1.17
CA ILE A 53 2.54 6.47 -0.98
C ILE A 53 2.30 4.99 -1.36
N SER A 54 1.20 4.41 -0.90
CA SER A 54 0.90 2.99 -1.15
C SER A 54 0.63 2.72 -2.62
N ILE A 55 -0.09 3.59 -3.32
CA ILE A 55 -0.27 3.50 -4.78
C ILE A 55 1.08 3.55 -5.49
N TYR A 56 1.95 4.50 -5.12
CA TYR A 56 3.28 4.62 -5.72
C TYR A 56 4.12 3.34 -5.51
N LEU A 57 4.14 2.80 -4.30
CA LEU A 57 4.91 1.60 -3.98
C LEU A 57 4.34 0.35 -4.67
N ALA A 58 3.02 0.21 -4.75
CA ALA A 58 2.37 -0.85 -5.51
C ALA A 58 2.76 -0.78 -6.99
N TYR A 59 2.70 0.41 -7.60
CA TYR A 59 3.09 0.63 -8.98
C TYR A 59 4.56 0.26 -9.24
N ARG A 60 5.47 0.69 -8.35
CA ARG A 60 6.90 0.37 -8.44
C ARG A 60 7.16 -1.12 -8.31
N GLY A 61 6.49 -1.81 -7.38
CA GLY A 61 6.60 -3.26 -7.21
C GLY A 61 6.20 -4.02 -8.47
N PHE A 62 5.03 -3.71 -9.05
CA PHE A 62 4.60 -4.36 -10.31
C PHE A 62 5.48 -4.01 -11.51
N SER A 63 6.04 -2.79 -11.55
CA SER A 63 6.93 -2.35 -12.63
C SER A 63 8.26 -3.12 -12.63
N PHE A 64 8.77 -3.51 -11.47
CA PHE A 64 10.00 -4.30 -11.36
C PHE A 64 9.80 -5.79 -11.67
N THR A 65 8.58 -6.29 -11.63
CA THR A 65 8.26 -7.65 -12.10
C THR A 65 8.26 -7.76 -13.62
N LYS A 66 8.00 -6.66 -14.34
CA LYS A 66 7.88 -6.63 -15.81
C LYS A 66 9.21 -6.47 -16.58
N LYS A 67 10.34 -6.36 -15.88
CA LYS A 67 11.70 -6.43 -16.48
C LYS A 67 12.30 -7.83 -16.32
#